data_AF-A0A7K3PQS7-F1
#
_entry.id   AF-A0A7K3PQS7-F1
#
_cell.length_a   1.000
_cell.length_b   1.000
_cell.length_c   1.000
_cell.angle_alpha   90.00
_cell.angle_beta   90.00
_cell.angle_gamma   90.00
#
_symmetry.space_group_name_H-M   'P 1'
#
loop_
_entity.id
_entity.type
_entity.pdbx_description
1 polymer ?
#
loop_
_entity_poly.entity_id
_entity_poly.type
_entity_poly.pdbx_seq_one_letter_code
_entity_poly.pdbx_strand_id
1 'polypeptide(L)'
;MAFEPPRRLIRALGETAPDGDDWLAKLPEAAERAVAVRGLTVERVQVPGGRSSLVLLVRGAEGAPAVLKLAPPRARPESERAALAHWGGLGAVQVREGGDEEGVLL
;
A
#
# COMPACT_ATOMS: atom_id res chain seq x y z
N MET A 1 5.20 -1.51 -15.02
CA MET A 1 6.24 -0.66 -14.39
C MET A 1 6.63 -1.41 -13.13
N ALA A 2 7.81 -2.03 -13.09
CA ALA A 2 8.19 -2.81 -11.90
C ALA A 2 8.35 -1.88 -10.69
N PHE A 3 7.53 -2.07 -9.66
CA PHE A 3 7.63 -1.32 -8.40
C PHE A 3 8.71 -1.94 -7.53
N GLU A 4 9.86 -1.28 -7.42
CA GLU A 4 10.92 -1.76 -6.53
C GLU A 4 10.58 -1.40 -5.07
N PRO A 5 10.50 -2.39 -4.16
CA PRO A 5 10.22 -2.13 -2.76
C PRO A 5 11.38 -1.37 -2.09
N PRO A 6 11.12 -0.35 -1.23
CA PRO A 6 12.19 0.36 -0.55
C PRO A 6 13.08 -0.58 0.29
N ARG A 7 14.40 -0.39 0.26
CA ARG A 7 15.37 -1.20 1.03
C ARG A 7 15.04 -1.32 2.51
N ARG A 8 14.48 -0.25 3.11
CA ARG A 8 14.06 -0.23 4.52
C ARG A 8 12.91 -1.21 4.78
N LEU A 9 11.97 -1.34 3.85
CA LEU A 9 10.86 -2.28 3.93
C LEU A 9 11.39 -3.72 3.85
N ILE A 10 12.22 -4.01 2.84
CA ILE A 10 12.83 -5.34 2.65
C ILE A 10 13.55 -5.78 3.93
N ARG A 11 14.42 -4.91 4.48
CA ARG A 11 15.15 -5.19 5.72
C ARG A 11 14.21 -5.44 6.91
N ALA A 12 13.24 -4.57 7.14
CA ALA A 12 12.35 -4.67 8.29
C ALA A 12 11.47 -5.92 8.24
N LEU A 13 11.04 -6.34 7.05
CA LEU A 13 10.27 -7.57 6.89
C LEU A 13 11.14 -8.81 7.04
N GLY A 14 12.39 -8.81 6.56
CA GLY A 14 13.35 -9.89 6.81
C GLY A 14 13.70 -10.07 8.29
N GLU A 15 13.73 -8.98 9.07
CA GLU A 15 13.94 -9.02 10.54
C GLU A 15 12.75 -9.66 11.29
N THR A 16 11.54 -9.54 10.76
CA THR A 16 10.29 -9.91 11.46
C THR A 16 9.61 -11.16 10.92
N ALA A 17 10.02 -11.63 9.75
CA ALA A 17 9.56 -12.84 9.09
C ALA A 17 10.76 -13.56 8.45
N PRO A 18 11.62 -14.22 9.25
CA PRO A 18 12.86 -14.84 8.75
C PRO A 18 12.62 -15.99 7.77
N ASP A 19 11.48 -16.69 7.87
CA ASP A 19 11.07 -17.71 6.89
C ASP A 19 10.46 -17.10 5.62
N GLY A 20 10.31 -15.76 5.57
CA GLY A 20 9.84 -14.98 4.43
C GLY A 20 8.42 -15.34 4.02
N ASP A 21 7.45 -14.47 4.29
CA ASP A 21 6.23 -14.60 3.50
C ASP A 21 6.56 -14.25 2.04
N ASP A 22 6.01 -15.02 1.12
CA ASP A 22 6.15 -14.81 -0.33
C ASP A 22 5.57 -13.46 -0.81
N TRP A 23 4.99 -12.69 0.11
CA TRP A 23 4.46 -11.35 -0.10
C TRP A 23 5.47 -10.41 -0.75
N LEU A 24 6.72 -10.35 -0.27
CA LEU A 24 7.74 -9.48 -0.87
C LEU A 24 8.05 -9.87 -2.32
N ALA A 25 8.04 -11.18 -2.62
CA ALA A 25 8.28 -11.69 -3.96
C ALA A 25 7.13 -11.38 -4.92
N LYS A 26 5.89 -11.31 -4.41
CA LYS A 26 4.66 -10.99 -5.16
C LYS A 26 4.29 -9.51 -5.18
N LEU A 27 5.03 -8.68 -4.43
CA LEU A 27 4.69 -7.28 -4.20
C LEU A 27 4.68 -6.43 -5.49
N PRO A 28 5.66 -6.55 -6.40
CA PRO A 28 5.63 -5.79 -7.65
C PRO A 28 4.37 -6.08 -8.47
N GLU A 29 3.99 -7.34 -8.66
CA GLU A 29 2.80 -7.74 -9.42
C GLU A 29 1.51 -7.32 -8.71
N ALA A 30 1.46 -7.42 -7.38
CA ALA A 30 0.33 -6.94 -6.60
C ALA A 30 0.12 -5.43 -6.73
N ALA A 31 1.21 -4.65 -6.70
CA ALA A 31 1.15 -3.21 -6.90
C ALA A 31 0.70 -2.85 -8.33
N GLU A 32 1.18 -3.55 -9.37
CA GLU A 32 0.72 -3.36 -10.75
C GLU A 32 -0.77 -3.63 -10.92
N ARG A 33 -1.25 -4.75 -10.38
CA ARG A 33 -2.67 -5.09 -10.40
C ARG A 33 -3.50 -4.05 -9.64
N ALA A 34 -3.08 -3.66 -8.44
CA ALA A 34 -3.81 -2.72 -7.61
C ALA A 34 -3.97 -1.34 -8.29
N VAL A 35 -2.90 -0.86 -8.95
CA VAL A 35 -2.89 0.37 -9.75
C VAL A 35 -3.82 0.24 -10.96
N ALA A 36 -3.72 -0.86 -11.71
CA ALA A 36 -4.50 -1.06 -12.93
C ALA A 36 -6.00 -1.17 -12.67
N VAL A 37 -6.41 -1.96 -11.68
CA VAL A 37 -7.84 -2.14 -11.29
C VAL A 37 -8.49 -0.81 -10.89
N ARG A 38 -7.71 0.09 -10.30
CA ARG A 38 -8.19 1.39 -9.79
C ARG A 38 -7.99 2.54 -10.79
N GLY A 39 -7.46 2.28 -11.98
CA GLY A 39 -7.18 3.31 -13.00
C GLY A 39 -6.23 4.41 -12.49
N LEU A 40 -5.29 4.06 -11.61
CA LEU A 40 -4.38 5.02 -10.98
C LEU A 40 -3.17 5.32 -11.87
N THR A 41 -2.71 6.55 -11.85
CA THR A 41 -1.39 6.92 -12.38
C THR A 41 -0.39 7.02 -11.22
N VAL A 42 0.69 6.26 -11.27
CA VAL A 42 1.73 6.32 -10.23
C VAL A 42 2.67 7.48 -10.48
N GLU A 43 2.85 8.34 -9.49
CA GLU A 43 3.84 9.41 -9.51
C GLU A 43 5.21 8.91 -9.04
N ARG A 44 5.24 8.20 -7.89
CA ARG A 44 6.47 7.64 -7.32
C ARG A 44 6.21 6.68 -6.17
N VAL A 45 7.20 5.84 -5.88
CA VAL A 45 7.30 5.11 -4.60
C VAL A 45 7.74 6.10 -3.50
N GLN A 46 7.16 5.98 -2.30
CA GLN A 46 7.62 6.75 -1.14
C GLN A 46 8.90 6.15 -0.56
N VAL A 47 10.00 6.91 -0.64
CA VAL A 47 11.31 6.57 -0.07
C VAL A 47 11.67 7.54 1.08
N PRO A 48 12.29 7.09 2.19
CA PRO A 48 12.77 5.73 2.45
C PRO A 48 11.66 4.71 2.76
N GLY A 49 10.40 5.15 2.82
CA GLY A 49 9.25 4.29 3.04
C GLY A 49 9.06 3.83 4.49
N GLY A 50 8.00 3.06 4.71
CA GLY A 50 7.67 2.45 6.00
C GLY A 50 8.43 1.15 6.27
N ARG A 51 8.15 0.54 7.43
CA ARG A 51 8.69 -0.77 7.83
C ARG A 51 7.72 -1.93 7.56
N SER A 52 6.45 -1.63 7.29
CA SER A 52 5.36 -2.61 7.26
C SER A 52 4.54 -2.61 5.97
N SER A 53 4.83 -1.70 5.04
CA SER A 53 4.01 -1.52 3.83
C SER A 53 4.79 -0.80 2.73
N LEU A 54 4.39 -1.08 1.48
CA LEU A 54 4.70 -0.25 0.32
C LEU A 54 3.71 0.91 0.27
N VAL A 55 4.21 2.11 -0.04
CA VAL A 55 3.40 3.32 -0.21
C VAL A 55 3.75 3.95 -1.55
N LEU A 56 2.74 4.14 -2.40
CA LEU A 56 2.85 4.80 -3.70
C LEU A 56 2.08 6.11 -3.65
N LEU A 57 2.70 7.18 -4.16
CA LEU A 57 1.98 8.41 -4.47
C LEU A 57 1.34 8.25 -5.85
N VAL A 58 0.04 8.50 -5.92
CA VAL A 58 -0.76 8.23 -7.10
C VAL A 58 -1.70 9.39 -7.41
N ARG A 59 -2.15 9.42 -8.65
CA ARG A 59 -3.23 10.28 -9.14
C ARG A 59 -4.41 9.39 -9.52
N GLY A 60 -5.59 9.72 -9.00
CA GLY A 60 -6.85 9.09 -9.39
C GLY A 60 -7.44 9.72 -10.66
N ALA A 61 -8.72 9.42 -10.92
CA ALA A 61 -9.49 10.09 -11.96
C ALA A 61 -9.38 11.62 -11.83
N GLU A 62 -9.29 12.30 -12.97
CA GLU A 62 -9.17 13.77 -13.05
C GLU A 62 -7.92 14.37 -12.37
N GLY A 63 -6.92 13.55 -12.03
CA GLY A 63 -5.65 14.02 -11.47
C GLY A 63 -5.67 14.31 -9.96
N ALA A 64 -6.72 13.89 -9.25
CA ALA A 64 -6.80 14.06 -7.81
C ALA A 64 -5.66 13.28 -7.11
N PRO A 65 -4.85 13.90 -6.22
CA PRO A 65 -3.81 13.19 -5.49
C PRO A 65 -4.42 12.18 -4.52
N ALA A 66 -3.76 11.03 -4.38
CA ALA A 66 -4.10 9.96 -3.44
C ALA A 66 -2.85 9.15 -3.07
N VAL A 67 -3.02 8.19 -2.17
CA VAL A 67 -1.94 7.30 -1.73
C VAL A 67 -2.43 5.86 -1.85
N LEU A 68 -1.69 5.01 -2.56
CA LEU A 68 -1.95 3.57 -2.56
C LEU A 68 -0.98 2.89 -1.59
N LYS A 69 -1.52 2.14 -0.63
CA LYS A 69 -0.77 1.42 0.38
C LYS A 69 -1.01 -0.09 0.25
N LEU A 70 0.07 -0.87 0.20
CA LEU A 70 0.03 -2.32 0.20
C LEU A 70 0.76 -2.85 1.43
N ALA A 71 0.11 -3.71 2.22
CA ALA A 71 0.68 -4.28 3.42
C ALA A 71 0.43 -5.80 3.50
N PRO A 72 1.36 -6.59 4.06
CA PRO A 72 1.13 -8.01 4.29
C PRO A 72 0.09 -8.22 5.40
N PRO A 73 -0.61 -9.38 5.44
CA PRO A 73 -1.63 -9.67 6.46
C PRO A 73 -1.13 -9.50 7.90
N ARG A 74 0.15 -9.83 8.17
CA ARG A 74 0.75 -9.63 9.51
C ARG A 74 0.73 -8.17 10.00
N ALA A 75 0.71 -7.21 9.08
CA ALA A 75 0.62 -5.79 9.40
C ALA A 75 -0.81 -5.34 9.73
N ARG A 76 -1.78 -6.25 9.67
CA ARG A 76 -3.20 -6.04 9.99
C ARG A 76 -3.82 -4.84 9.26
N PRO A 77 -3.71 -4.79 7.92
CA PRO A 77 -4.24 -3.67 7.11
C PRO A 77 -5.73 -3.40 7.34
N GLU A 78 -6.53 -4.42 7.62
CA GLU A 78 -7.97 -4.24 7.88
C GLU A 78 -8.26 -3.52 9.21
N SER A 79 -7.41 -3.67 10.22
CA SER A 79 -7.52 -2.87 11.45
C SER A 79 -7.23 -1.39 11.18
N GLU A 80 -6.28 -1.09 10.30
CA GLU A 80 -6.00 0.28 9.85
C GLU A 80 -7.16 0.84 9.03
N ARG A 81 -7.71 0.06 8.09
CA ARG A 81 -8.90 0.45 7.31
C ARG A 81 -10.07 0.79 8.23
N ALA A 82 -10.39 -0.09 9.18
CA ALA A 82 -11.48 0.12 10.13
C ALA A 82 -11.28 1.38 10.97
N ALA A 83 -10.05 1.64 11.45
CA ALA A 83 -9.73 2.85 12.17
C ALA A 83 -9.90 4.11 11.29
N LEU A 84 -9.35 4.13 10.08
CA LEU A 84 -9.46 5.27 9.17
C LEU A 84 -10.91 5.52 8.73
N ALA A 85 -11.70 4.47 8.52
CA ALA A 85 -13.14 4.57 8.25
C ALA A 85 -13.90 5.18 9.44
N HIS A 86 -13.52 4.81 10.68
CA HIS A 86 -14.09 5.40 11.88
C HIS A 86 -13.78 6.91 11.98
N TRP A 87 -12.55 7.32 11.67
CA TRP A 87 -12.19 8.75 11.66
C TRP A 87 -12.82 9.51 10.48
N GLY A 88 -13.05 8.86 9.34
CA GLY A 88 -13.81 9.44 8.22
C GLY A 88 -13.24 10.75 7.68
N GLY A 89 -11.91 10.95 7.74
CA GLY A 89 -11.26 12.20 7.33
C GLY A 89 -11.16 13.27 8.43
N LEU A 90 -11.67 13.02 9.64
CA LEU A 90 -11.61 13.95 10.77
C LEU A 90 -10.25 13.87 11.45
N GLY A 91 -9.30 14.70 11.02
CA GLY A 91 -7.93 14.72 11.56
C GLY A 91 -7.05 13.55 11.11
N ALA A 92 -7.55 12.73 10.19
CA ALA A 92 -6.86 11.61 9.57
C ALA A 92 -7.11 11.61 8.05
N VAL A 93 -6.39 10.78 7.31
CA VAL A 93 -6.69 10.56 5.89
C VAL A 93 -8.03 9.85 5.72
N GLN A 94 -8.75 10.18 4.65
CA GLN A 94 -9.99 9.49 4.28
C GLN A 94 -9.68 8.33 3.34
N VAL A 95 -10.12 7.12 3.69
CA VAL A 95 -10.05 5.95 2.79
C VAL A 95 -11.02 6.14 1.64
N ARG A 96 -10.54 5.91 0.42
CA ARG A 96 -11.36 5.94 -0.80
C ARG A 96 -11.87 4.56 -1.13
N GLU A 97 -13.12 4.47 -1.57
CA GLU A 97 -13.65 3.24 -2.15
C GLU A 97 -12.94 2.97 -3.48
N GLY A 98 -12.41 1.76 -3.63
CA GLY A 98 -11.63 1.40 -4.82
C GLY A 98 -11.33 -0.09 -4.98
N GLY A 99 -11.94 -0.96 -4.18
CA GLY A 99 -11.83 -2.41 -4.31
C GLY A 99 -11.51 -3.13 -3.01
N ASP A 100 -12.11 -4.30 -2.83
CA ASP A 100 -12.06 -5.15 -1.62
C ASP A 100 -10.82 -6.06 -1.58
N GLU A 101 -9.74 -5.65 -2.24
CA GLU A 101 -8.49 -6.42 -2.25
C GLU A 101 -7.83 -6.32 -0.87
N GLU A 102 -7.70 -7.47 -0.20
CA GLU A 102 -7.12 -7.56 1.13
C GLU A 102 -5.70 -6.98 1.14
N GLY A 103 -5.44 -6.12 2.13
CA GLY A 103 -4.13 -5.49 2.28
C GLY A 103 -3.82 -4.33 1.33
N VAL A 104 -4.79 -3.87 0.54
CA VAL A 104 -4.65 -2.70 -0.35
C VAL A 104 -5.55 -1.55 0.08
N LEU A 105 -4.97 -0.43 0.53
CA LEU A 105 -5.70 0.77 0.94
C LEU A 105 -5.45 1.92 -0.07
N LEU A 106 -6.49 2.69 -0.38
CA LEU A 106 -6.46 3.90 -1.21
C LEU A 106 -7.03 5.09 -0.44
#